data_AF-A0AAQ4PIH4-F1
#
_entry.id   AF-A0AAQ4PIH4-F1
#
_cell.length_a   1.000
_cell.length_b   1.000
_cell.length_c   1.000
_cell.angle_alpha   90.00
_cell.angle_beta   90.00
_cell.angle_gamma   90.00
#
_symmetry.space_group_name_H-M   'P 1'
#
loop_
_entity.id
_entity.type
_entity.pdbx_description
1 polymer ?
#
loop_
_entity_poly.entity_id
_entity_poly.type
_entity_poly.pdbx_seq_one_letter_code
_entity_poly.pdbx_strand_id
1 'polypeptide(L)'
;MGAAYGKKKAYSIDHETPPKQQHAKNGKHPNGRASAYADLQQHRSEGVHRKPSPVSGYVPQPDYLEEDEDNDLIKPKKLVNPVKASKSHQELHRELMSSCKRSSGVSVETKPELQRVLESRKRDQLIKQRKQEEEARRKISPLEAELLKRHQKLDEQEKEQEENLKAPEFVKVKENLRRTSFHKEEKEV
;
A
#
# COMPACT_ATOMS: atom_id res chain seq x y z
N MET A 1 -45.02 -37.60 -20.95
CA MET A 1 -44.01 -38.68 -21.03
C MET A 1 -42.96 -38.29 -22.07
N GLY A 2 -41.67 -38.42 -21.75
CA GLY A 2 -40.58 -38.37 -22.74
C GLY A 2 -39.60 -37.21 -22.60
N ALA A 3 -38.71 -37.25 -21.60
CA ALA A 3 -37.49 -36.44 -21.60
C ALA A 3 -36.35 -37.28 -22.23
N ALA A 4 -35.72 -36.78 -23.28
CA ALA A 4 -34.58 -37.43 -23.91
C ALA A 4 -33.26 -36.90 -23.33
N TYR A 5 -32.45 -37.81 -22.82
CA TYR A 5 -31.23 -37.59 -22.05
C TYR A 5 -30.03 -37.50 -23.00
N GLY A 6 -29.43 -36.30 -23.11
CA GLY A 6 -28.15 -36.11 -23.77
C GLY A 6 -26.99 -36.46 -22.84
N LYS A 7 -26.26 -37.55 -23.15
CA LYS A 7 -25.06 -37.97 -22.42
C LYS A 7 -23.94 -36.93 -22.60
N LYS A 8 -23.59 -36.20 -21.54
CA LYS A 8 -22.36 -35.38 -21.51
C LYS A 8 -21.17 -36.32 -21.31
N LYS A 9 -20.26 -36.37 -22.29
CA LYS A 9 -18.92 -36.95 -22.12
C LYS A 9 -18.11 -35.95 -21.29
N ALA A 10 -17.94 -36.23 -19.99
CA ALA A 10 -16.96 -35.52 -19.18
C ALA A 10 -15.57 -36.07 -19.55
N TYR A 11 -14.73 -35.23 -20.14
CA TYR A 11 -13.29 -35.46 -20.13
C TYR A 11 -12.77 -34.97 -18.77
N SER A 12 -12.43 -35.91 -17.88
CA SER A 12 -11.64 -35.60 -16.68
C SER A 12 -10.23 -35.31 -17.15
N ILE A 13 -9.85 -34.03 -17.18
CA ILE A 13 -8.44 -33.65 -17.26
C ILE A 13 -7.97 -33.61 -15.83
N ASP A 14 -7.40 -34.74 -15.38
CA ASP A 14 -6.66 -34.80 -14.14
C ASP A 14 -5.37 -34.01 -14.35
N HIS A 15 -5.39 -32.72 -14.02
CA HIS A 15 -4.17 -31.98 -13.82
C HIS A 15 -3.58 -32.41 -12.48
N GLU A 16 -2.70 -33.41 -12.50
CA GLU A 16 -1.74 -33.60 -11.42
C GLU A 16 -0.94 -32.32 -11.25
N THR A 17 -1.02 -31.74 -10.06
CA THR A 17 -0.16 -30.65 -9.63
C THR A 17 1.16 -31.25 -9.15
N PRO A 18 2.33 -30.75 -9.59
CA PRO A 18 3.59 -31.26 -9.07
C PRO A 18 3.72 -30.92 -7.58
N PRO A 19 4.31 -31.81 -6.76
CA PRO A 19 4.38 -31.63 -5.32
C PRO A 19 5.25 -30.43 -4.97
N LYS A 20 4.69 -29.54 -4.14
CA LYS A 20 5.42 -28.42 -3.52
C LYS A 20 6.58 -28.98 -2.70
N GLN A 21 7.79 -28.66 -3.12
CA GLN A 21 9.00 -28.89 -2.34
C GLN A 21 8.92 -28.06 -1.05
N GLN A 22 8.82 -28.75 0.08
CA GLN A 22 8.84 -28.15 1.41
C GLN A 22 10.27 -27.70 1.73
N HIS A 23 10.53 -26.39 1.63
CA HIS A 23 11.68 -25.79 2.30
C HIS A 23 11.23 -25.35 3.70
N ALA A 24 11.50 -26.21 4.67
CA ALA A 24 11.44 -25.86 6.08
C ALA A 24 12.84 -25.48 6.58
N LYS A 25 12.82 -24.53 7.52
CA LYS A 25 13.85 -24.26 8.55
C LYS A 25 14.94 -23.23 8.16
N ASN A 26 14.73 -21.99 8.60
CA ASN A 26 15.47 -21.38 9.72
C ASN A 26 15.58 -19.86 9.57
N GLY A 27 15.26 -19.12 10.62
CA GLY A 27 15.47 -17.68 10.66
C GLY A 27 14.40 -16.94 11.46
N LYS A 28 14.29 -17.26 12.75
CA LYS A 28 13.61 -16.40 13.72
C LYS A 28 14.42 -15.10 13.84
N HIS A 29 14.15 -14.12 13.00
CA HIS A 29 14.60 -12.75 13.25
C HIS A 29 13.50 -12.04 14.04
N PRO A 30 13.66 -11.79 15.34
CA PRO A 30 12.94 -10.70 15.94
C PRO A 30 13.59 -9.45 15.35
N ASN A 31 12.99 -8.86 14.31
CA ASN A 31 13.23 -7.44 14.02
C ASN A 31 12.56 -6.61 15.12
N GLY A 32 13.01 -6.83 16.36
CA GLY A 32 12.92 -5.86 17.41
C GLY A 32 13.81 -4.72 16.98
N ARG A 33 13.22 -3.74 16.31
CA ARG A 33 13.78 -2.39 16.27
C ARG A 33 13.67 -1.87 17.69
N ALA A 34 14.59 -2.31 18.55
CA ALA A 34 14.90 -1.67 19.81
C ALA A 34 15.35 -0.26 19.43
N SER A 35 14.43 0.69 19.54
CA SER A 35 14.74 2.09 19.41
C SER A 35 15.74 2.41 20.51
N ALA A 36 16.98 2.73 20.15
CA ALA A 36 18.01 3.20 21.09
C ALA A 36 17.57 4.44 21.89
N TYR A 37 16.42 5.03 21.52
CA TYR A 37 15.79 6.15 22.17
C TYR A 37 14.80 5.79 23.30
N ALA A 38 14.47 4.50 23.48
CA ALA A 38 13.53 4.06 24.51
C ALA A 38 14.14 4.13 25.92
N ASP A 39 15.41 3.74 26.07
CA ASP A 39 16.10 3.72 27.38
C ASP A 39 16.37 5.11 27.95
N LEU A 40 16.48 6.14 27.09
CA LEU A 40 16.65 7.51 27.58
C LEU A 40 15.36 8.10 28.19
N GLN A 41 14.20 7.50 27.92
CA GLN A 41 12.92 8.02 28.40
C GLN A 41 12.56 7.52 29.81
N GLN A 42 13.08 6.36 30.23
CA GLN A 42 12.77 5.78 31.54
C GLN A 42 13.53 6.45 32.70
N HIS A 43 14.63 7.15 32.46
CA HIS A 43 15.40 7.83 33.51
C HIS A 43 14.90 9.24 33.91
N ARG A 44 13.74 9.68 33.41
CA ARG A 44 13.16 11.00 33.76
C ARG A 44 12.00 10.97 34.76
N SER A 45 11.56 9.80 35.17
CA SER A 45 10.60 9.60 36.27
C SER A 45 11.29 8.76 37.34
N GLU A 46 11.10 9.08 38.62
CA GLU A 46 11.80 8.53 39.80
C GLU A 46 13.07 9.28 40.24
N GLY A 47 12.87 10.52 40.68
CA GLY A 47 13.81 11.26 41.53
C GLY A 47 13.13 11.74 42.82
N VAL A 48 12.20 10.96 43.37
CA VAL A 48 11.51 11.28 44.62
C VAL A 48 11.67 10.08 45.56
N HIS A 49 12.35 10.32 46.69
CA HIS A 49 12.62 9.44 47.83
C HIS A 49 13.69 8.34 47.69
N ARG A 50 14.85 8.59 48.31
CA ARG A 50 15.45 7.58 49.20
C ARG A 50 15.87 8.24 50.51
N LYS A 51 15.02 8.09 51.53
CA LYS A 51 15.37 8.39 52.93
C LYS A 51 16.53 7.46 53.34
N PRO A 52 17.55 7.91 54.08
CA PRO A 52 18.50 6.98 54.69
C PRO A 52 17.86 6.32 55.91
N SER A 53 17.92 4.98 55.95
CA SER A 53 17.58 4.13 57.11
C SER A 53 18.65 4.30 58.20
N PRO A 54 18.29 4.22 59.50
CA PRO A 54 19.20 4.46 60.60
C PRO A 54 20.08 3.24 60.90
N VAL A 55 21.19 3.48 61.60
CA VAL A 55 22.16 2.52 62.17
C VAL A 55 23.39 2.23 61.30
N SER A 56 24.48 2.98 61.55
CA SER A 56 25.78 2.41 61.91
C SER A 56 26.75 3.54 62.29
N GLY A 57 27.28 3.50 63.52
CA GLY A 57 28.47 4.27 63.94
C GLY A 57 28.20 5.60 64.64
N TYR A 58 28.14 5.54 65.95
CA TYR A 58 28.12 6.69 66.88
C TYR A 58 29.43 7.49 66.78
N VAL A 59 29.35 8.75 66.38
CA VAL A 59 30.31 9.79 66.75
C VAL A 59 29.46 10.98 67.22
N PRO A 60 29.54 11.41 68.49
CA PRO A 60 28.93 12.67 68.89
C PRO A 60 29.63 13.78 68.14
N GLN A 61 28.88 14.45 67.26
CA GLN A 61 29.34 15.69 66.63
C GLN A 61 29.46 16.74 67.76
N PRO A 62 30.58 17.48 67.87
CA PRO A 62 30.76 18.39 68.99
C PRO A 62 29.74 19.51 68.92
N ASP A 63 29.18 19.86 70.08
CA ASP A 63 28.31 21.00 70.32
C ASP A 63 29.07 22.32 70.06
N TYR A 64 29.27 22.66 68.78
CA TYR A 64 29.62 24.00 68.40
C TYR A 64 28.33 24.81 68.31
N LEU A 65 28.06 25.47 69.43
CA LEU A 65 27.27 26.69 69.58
C LEU A 65 26.58 27.13 68.28
N GLU A 66 25.32 26.71 68.21
CA GLU A 66 24.24 27.32 67.45
C GLU A 66 23.98 28.72 68.04
N GLU A 67 24.77 29.72 67.65
CA GLU A 67 24.32 31.12 67.74
C GLU A 67 25.21 32.03 66.89
N ASP A 68 24.59 32.63 65.86
CA ASP A 68 24.97 33.88 65.20
C ASP A 68 26.08 33.94 64.12
N GLU A 69 26.66 32.84 63.62
CA GLU A 69 27.63 32.94 62.50
C GLU A 69 27.08 32.66 61.09
N ASP A 70 25.82 32.24 60.94
CA ASP A 70 25.23 31.90 59.63
C ASP A 70 24.42 33.02 58.95
N ASN A 71 24.28 34.18 59.59
CA ASN A 71 23.56 35.33 59.03
C ASN A 71 24.44 36.30 58.23
N ASP A 72 25.78 36.25 58.37
CA ASP A 72 26.72 37.13 57.66
C ASP A 72 27.37 36.47 56.42
N LEU A 73 27.09 35.19 56.14
CA LEU A 73 27.57 34.53 54.92
C LEU A 73 26.65 34.86 53.73
N ILE A 74 27.19 35.61 52.76
CA ILE A 74 26.53 35.85 51.46
C ILE A 74 26.39 34.50 50.74
N LYS A 75 25.21 33.88 50.86
CA LYS A 75 24.88 32.65 50.13
C LYS A 75 24.78 32.99 48.63
N PRO A 76 25.47 32.26 47.75
CA PRO A 76 25.38 32.52 46.31
C PRO A 76 23.92 32.39 45.87
N LYS A 77 23.37 33.50 45.33
CA LYS A 77 22.00 33.57 44.85
C LYS A 77 21.86 32.65 43.64
N LYS A 78 20.99 31.65 43.73
CA LYS A 78 20.65 30.80 42.58
C LYS A 78 20.01 31.68 41.51
N LEU A 79 20.77 31.95 40.45
CA LEU A 79 20.28 32.71 39.31
C LEU A 79 19.20 31.88 38.62
N VAL A 80 18.01 32.46 38.46
CA VAL A 80 16.93 31.79 37.75
C VAL A 80 17.23 31.86 36.27
N ASN A 81 17.22 30.70 35.60
CA ASN A 81 17.42 30.63 34.17
C ASN A 81 16.31 31.44 33.46
N PRO A 82 16.62 32.49 32.68
CA PRO A 82 15.61 33.33 32.04
C PRO A 82 14.66 32.55 31.11
N VAL A 83 15.15 31.47 30.48
CA VAL A 83 14.35 30.56 29.64
C VAL A 83 13.35 29.76 30.47
N LYS A 84 13.68 29.44 31.72
CA LYS A 84 12.82 28.71 32.67
C LYS A 84 12.02 29.64 33.59
N ALA A 85 12.40 30.92 33.69
CA ALA A 85 11.62 31.94 34.37
C ALA A 85 10.41 32.37 33.53
N SER A 86 10.58 32.47 32.20
CA SER A 86 9.50 32.84 31.29
C SER A 86 8.55 31.66 31.04
N LYS A 87 7.32 31.75 31.56
CA LYS A 87 6.26 30.76 31.30
C LYS A 87 5.83 30.75 29.83
N SER A 88 5.75 31.93 29.21
CA SER A 88 5.41 32.08 27.80
C SER A 88 6.39 31.35 26.88
N HIS A 89 7.70 31.48 27.13
CA HIS A 89 8.70 30.79 26.33
C HIS A 89 8.62 29.26 26.48
N GLN A 90 8.38 28.76 27.70
CA GLN A 90 8.21 27.33 27.94
C GLN A 90 6.94 26.77 27.30
N GLU A 91 5.87 27.56 27.30
CA GLU A 91 4.61 27.25 26.63
C GLU A 91 4.78 27.17 25.12
N LEU A 92 5.46 28.14 24.52
CA LEU A 92 5.83 28.10 23.11
C LEU A 92 6.68 26.86 22.80
N HIS A 93 7.70 26.54 23.60
CA HIS A 93 8.51 25.33 23.37
C HIS A 93 7.66 24.06 23.42
N ARG A 94 6.77 23.95 24.41
CA ARG A 94 5.85 22.82 24.56
C ARG A 94 4.90 22.73 23.36
N GLU A 95 4.35 23.85 22.92
CA GLU A 95 3.46 23.91 21.76
C GLU A 95 4.19 23.54 20.48
N LEU A 96 5.40 24.06 20.24
CA LEU A 96 6.24 23.72 19.10
C LEU A 96 6.56 22.22 19.08
N MET A 97 6.98 21.64 20.21
CA MET A 97 7.23 20.19 20.32
C MET A 97 5.95 19.37 20.08
N SER A 98 4.81 19.85 20.58
CA SER A 98 3.51 19.20 20.38
C SER A 98 3.03 19.35 18.95
N SER A 99 3.31 20.48 18.29
CA SER A 99 3.00 20.75 16.90
C SER A 99 3.89 19.90 16.00
N CYS A 100 5.20 19.83 16.21
CA CYS A 100 6.09 18.94 15.47
C CYS A 100 5.71 17.46 15.63
N LYS A 101 5.28 17.04 16.82
CA LYS A 101 4.84 15.65 17.07
C LYS A 101 3.46 15.37 16.47
N ARG A 102 2.55 16.34 16.48
CA ARG A 102 1.22 16.23 15.83
C ARG A 102 1.28 16.40 14.31
N SER A 103 2.15 17.25 13.78
CA SER A 103 2.41 17.45 12.35
C SER A 103 3.26 16.33 11.76
N SER A 104 4.06 15.63 12.57
CA SER A 104 4.61 14.31 12.24
C SER A 104 3.54 13.22 12.14
N GLY A 105 2.29 13.49 12.56
CA GLY A 105 1.18 12.54 12.55
C GLY A 105 0.06 12.86 11.57
N VAL A 106 -0.42 14.12 11.51
CA VAL A 106 -1.61 14.49 10.73
C VAL A 106 -1.58 16.00 10.39
N SER A 107 -0.90 16.41 9.32
CA SER A 107 -1.24 17.65 8.58
C SER A 107 -0.57 17.68 7.21
N VAL A 108 -1.32 17.30 6.16
CA VAL A 108 -1.09 17.57 4.73
C VAL A 108 0.17 16.92 4.12
N GLU A 109 -0.05 16.18 3.03
CA GLU A 109 0.92 15.37 2.27
C GLU A 109 2.10 16.12 1.63
N THR A 110 2.84 16.93 2.38
CA THR A 110 4.23 17.25 2.01
C THR A 110 5.11 16.16 2.60
N LYS A 111 4.97 14.94 2.05
CA LYS A 111 6.04 13.94 2.17
C LYS A 111 7.36 14.68 1.88
N PRO A 112 8.40 14.53 2.73
CA PRO A 112 9.68 15.17 2.46
C PRO A 112 10.07 14.84 1.02
N GLU A 113 10.66 15.80 0.31
CA GLU A 113 10.89 15.70 -1.14
C GLU A 113 11.49 14.34 -1.54
N LEU A 114 12.45 13.84 -0.77
CA LEU A 114 13.04 12.53 -0.93
C LEU A 114 12.01 11.38 -0.91
N GLN A 115 11.07 11.38 0.04
CA GLN A 115 10.01 10.37 0.10
C GLN A 115 9.06 10.47 -1.10
N ARG A 116 8.68 11.68 -1.53
CA ARG A 116 7.90 11.85 -2.76
C ARG A 116 8.63 11.31 -3.99
N VAL A 117 9.92 11.58 -4.11
CA VAL A 117 10.76 11.09 -5.21
C VAL A 117 10.89 9.58 -5.17
N LEU A 118 11.12 8.97 -4.00
CA LEU A 118 11.20 7.52 -3.86
C LEU A 118 9.87 6.82 -4.21
N GLU A 119 8.74 7.38 -3.77
CA GLU A 119 7.43 6.84 -4.11
C GLU A 119 7.08 7.03 -5.57
N SER A 120 7.42 8.17 -6.16
CA SER A 120 7.24 8.41 -7.59
C SER A 120 8.08 7.44 -8.41
N ARG A 121 9.35 7.25 -8.06
CA ARG A 121 10.23 6.25 -8.67
C ARG A 121 9.65 4.84 -8.58
N LYS A 122 9.07 4.45 -7.44
CA LYS A 122 8.40 3.15 -7.28
C LYS A 122 7.17 3.03 -8.18
N ARG A 123 6.32 4.06 -8.24
CA ARG A 123 5.16 4.07 -9.16
C ARG A 123 5.61 3.98 -10.61
N ASP A 124 6.62 4.75 -11.00
CA ASP A 124 7.13 4.79 -12.37
C ASP A 124 7.73 3.45 -12.79
N GLN A 125 8.43 2.75 -11.89
CA GLN A 125 8.90 1.38 -12.13
C GLN A 125 7.74 0.41 -12.34
N LEU A 126 6.71 0.48 -11.50
CA LEU A 126 5.53 -0.39 -11.64
C LEU A 126 4.78 -0.11 -12.94
N ILE A 127 4.61 1.17 -13.30
CA ILE A 127 3.98 1.58 -14.55
C ILE A 127 4.82 1.09 -15.74
N LYS A 128 6.14 1.21 -15.68
CA LYS A 128 7.03 0.72 -16.74
C LYS A 128 6.96 -0.80 -16.90
N GLN A 129 6.95 -1.56 -15.81
CA GLN A 129 6.77 -3.02 -15.85
C GLN A 129 5.41 -3.39 -16.44
N ARG A 130 4.32 -2.78 -15.95
CA ARG A 130 2.97 -3.01 -16.48
C ARG A 130 2.89 -2.65 -17.96
N LYS A 131 3.50 -1.55 -18.39
CA LYS A 131 3.55 -1.13 -19.80
C LYS A 131 4.35 -2.11 -20.65
N GLN A 132 5.47 -2.66 -20.15
CA GLN A 132 6.23 -3.67 -20.88
C GLN A 132 5.48 -5.01 -20.98
N GLU A 133 4.81 -5.44 -19.91
CA GLU A 133 3.95 -6.62 -19.95
C GLU A 133 2.76 -6.39 -20.88
N GLU A 134 2.10 -5.24 -20.78
CA GLU A 134 1.01 -4.86 -21.67
C GLU A 134 1.49 -4.72 -23.10
N GLU A 135 2.70 -4.19 -23.36
CA GLU A 135 3.28 -4.13 -24.70
C GLU A 135 3.65 -5.52 -25.20
N ALA A 136 4.14 -6.43 -24.36
CA ALA A 136 4.36 -7.83 -24.73
C ALA A 136 3.03 -8.57 -24.99
N ARG A 137 1.98 -8.26 -24.24
CA ARG A 137 0.61 -8.77 -24.43
C ARG A 137 -0.10 -8.11 -25.60
N ARG A 138 0.17 -6.82 -25.90
CA ARG A 138 -0.36 -5.99 -27.01
C ARG A 138 0.40 -6.21 -28.30
N LYS A 139 1.64 -6.69 -28.22
CA LYS A 139 2.22 -7.63 -29.18
C LYS A 139 1.53 -9.01 -29.08
N ILE A 140 0.22 -9.01 -28.81
CA ILE A 140 -0.78 -9.74 -29.59
C ILE A 140 -0.07 -10.13 -30.88
N SER A 141 0.25 -11.42 -30.99
CA SER A 141 0.89 -11.95 -32.17
C SER A 141 0.12 -11.39 -33.37
N PRO A 142 0.76 -10.97 -34.47
CA PRO A 142 0.03 -10.54 -35.67
C PRO A 142 -1.17 -11.46 -36.00
N LEU A 143 -1.04 -12.76 -35.67
CA LEU A 143 -2.09 -13.77 -35.67
C LEU A 143 -3.31 -13.48 -34.76
N GLU A 144 -3.15 -13.06 -33.51
CA GLU A 144 -4.27 -12.80 -32.59
C GLU A 144 -5.09 -11.57 -33.02
N ALA A 145 -4.45 -10.56 -33.63
CA ALA A 145 -5.16 -9.45 -34.26
C ALA A 145 -5.95 -9.90 -35.51
N GLU A 146 -5.37 -10.79 -36.32
CA GLU A 146 -6.05 -11.42 -37.46
C GLU A 146 -7.24 -12.27 -37.01
N LEU A 147 -7.07 -13.07 -35.95
CA LEU A 147 -8.13 -13.91 -35.38
C LEU A 147 -9.29 -13.08 -34.86
N LEU A 148 -9.01 -11.96 -34.17
CA LEU A 148 -10.06 -11.05 -33.70
C LEU A 148 -10.83 -10.44 -34.87
N LYS A 149 -10.14 -9.97 -35.91
CA LYS A 149 -10.78 -9.47 -37.14
C LYS A 149 -11.63 -10.54 -37.82
N ARG A 150 -11.13 -11.77 -37.91
CA ARG A 150 -11.88 -12.89 -38.52
C ARG A 150 -13.11 -13.24 -37.70
N HIS A 151 -12.98 -13.23 -36.37
CA HIS A 151 -14.11 -13.49 -35.47
C HIS A 151 -15.19 -12.42 -35.63
N GLN A 152 -14.81 -11.13 -35.61
CA GLN A 152 -15.74 -10.03 -35.84
C GLN A 152 -16.45 -10.14 -37.20
N LYS A 153 -15.71 -10.46 -38.26
CA LYS A 153 -16.30 -10.64 -39.60
C LYS A 153 -17.31 -11.80 -39.65
N LEU A 154 -17.03 -12.90 -38.95
CA LEU A 154 -17.95 -14.04 -38.87
C LEU A 154 -19.22 -13.68 -38.08
N ASP A 155 -19.07 -12.95 -36.98
CA ASP A 155 -20.19 -12.49 -36.14
C ASP A 155 -21.13 -11.55 -36.92
N GLU A 156 -20.57 -10.63 -37.70
CA GLU A 156 -21.33 -9.74 -38.60
C GLU A 156 -22.09 -10.55 -39.67
N GLN A 157 -21.46 -11.57 -40.26
CA GLN A 157 -22.12 -12.44 -41.25
C GLN A 157 -23.21 -13.31 -40.65
N GLU A 158 -23.02 -13.84 -39.44
CA GLU A 158 -24.02 -14.61 -38.73
C GLU A 158 -25.24 -13.75 -38.41
N LYS A 159 -25.02 -12.50 -37.98
CA LYS A 159 -26.08 -11.54 -37.71
C LYS A 159 -26.85 -11.15 -38.98
N GLU A 160 -26.15 -10.92 -40.10
CA GLU A 160 -26.79 -10.64 -41.39
C GLU A 160 -27.59 -11.84 -41.90
N GLN A 161 -27.08 -13.07 -41.70
CA GLN A 161 -27.84 -14.29 -42.00
C GLN A 161 -29.06 -14.44 -41.10
N GLU A 162 -28.95 -14.17 -39.80
CA GLU A 162 -30.08 -14.23 -38.87
C GLU A 162 -31.18 -13.22 -39.27
N GLU A 163 -30.79 -12.00 -39.62
CA GLU A 163 -31.71 -10.99 -40.15
C GLU A 163 -32.34 -11.42 -41.48
N ASN A 164 -31.58 -12.05 -42.38
CA ASN A 164 -32.09 -12.60 -43.63
C ASN A 164 -33.07 -13.78 -43.40
N LEU A 165 -32.79 -14.67 -42.45
CA LEU A 165 -33.67 -15.76 -42.07
C LEU A 165 -34.98 -15.24 -41.46
N LYS A 166 -34.89 -14.16 -40.69
CA LYS A 166 -36.04 -13.45 -40.10
C LYS A 166 -36.86 -12.66 -41.13
N ALA A 167 -36.32 -12.41 -42.33
CA ALA A 167 -37.03 -11.72 -43.39
C ALA A 167 -38.20 -12.54 -43.95
N PRO A 168 -39.33 -11.90 -44.30
CA PRO A 168 -40.47 -12.57 -44.91
C PRO A 168 -40.11 -13.31 -46.21
N GLU A 169 -40.80 -14.41 -46.49
CA GLU A 169 -40.45 -15.32 -47.58
C GLU A 169 -40.46 -14.66 -48.97
N PHE A 170 -41.43 -13.77 -49.24
CA PHE A 170 -41.51 -13.05 -50.52
C PHE A 170 -40.31 -12.12 -50.76
N VAL A 171 -39.70 -11.57 -49.69
CA VAL A 171 -38.48 -10.75 -49.77
C VAL A 171 -37.31 -11.62 -50.21
N LYS A 172 -37.17 -12.81 -49.61
CA LYS A 172 -36.15 -13.81 -49.97
C LYS A 172 -36.29 -14.30 -51.40
N VAL A 173 -37.52 -14.65 -51.83
CA VAL A 173 -37.80 -15.11 -53.20
C VAL A 173 -37.48 -14.01 -54.23
N LYS A 174 -37.87 -12.76 -53.96
CA LYS A 174 -37.57 -11.62 -54.83
C LYS A 174 -36.06 -11.35 -54.94
N GLU A 175 -35.33 -11.45 -53.83
CA GLU A 175 -33.89 -11.29 -53.82
C GLU A 175 -33.17 -12.40 -54.60
N ASN A 176 -33.56 -13.66 -54.40
CA ASN A 176 -33.00 -14.80 -55.13
C ASN A 176 -33.22 -14.68 -56.63
N LEU A 177 -34.42 -14.26 -57.06
CA LEU A 177 -34.72 -14.01 -58.47
C LEU A 177 -33.86 -12.87 -59.05
N ARG A 178 -33.61 -11.82 -58.25
CA ARG A 178 -32.70 -10.73 -58.62
C ARG A 178 -31.25 -11.21 -58.75
N ARG A 179 -30.76 -12.04 -57.82
CA ARG A 179 -29.39 -12.58 -57.86
C ARG A 179 -29.16 -13.47 -59.09
N THR A 180 -30.14 -14.30 -59.46
CA THR A 180 -30.04 -15.19 -60.62
C THR A 180 -30.29 -14.47 -61.95
N SER A 181 -31.03 -13.36 -61.97
CA SER A 181 -31.19 -12.55 -63.18
C SER A 181 -29.89 -11.86 -63.61
N PHE A 182 -29.10 -11.34 -62.65
CA PHE A 182 -27.81 -10.69 -62.95
C PHE A 182 -26.71 -11.69 -63.39
N HIS A 183 -26.74 -12.93 -62.90
CA HIS A 183 -25.82 -13.99 -63.36
C HIS A 183 -26.08 -14.47 -64.81
N LYS A 184 -27.17 -14.03 -65.43
CA LYS A 184 -27.51 -14.40 -66.82
C LYS A 184 -26.81 -13.54 -67.86
N GLU A 185 -26.28 -12.37 -67.48
CA GLU A 185 -25.61 -11.43 -68.39
C GLU A 185 -24.08 -11.59 -68.45
N GLU A 186 -23.44 -12.26 -67.48
CA GLU A 186 -21.97 -12.43 -67.47
C GLU A 186 -21.47 -13.71 -68.19
N LYS A 187 -22.36 -14.51 -68.78
CA LYS A 187 -22.01 -15.72 -69.57
C LYS A 187 -22.14 -15.53 -71.08
N GLU A 188 -22.05 -14.30 -71.57
CA GLU A 188 -22.06 -13.98 -72.99
C GLU A 188 -20.96 -12.96 -73.33
N VAL A 189 -19.69 -13.37 -73.20
CA VAL A 189 -18.51 -12.76 -73.85
C VAL A 189 -17.54 -13.87 -74.24
#